data_AF-A0A2N9ILD0-F1
#
_entry.id   AF-A0A2N9ILD0-F1
#
_cell.length_a   1.000
_cell.length_b   1.000
_cell.length_c   1.000
_cell.angle_alpha   90.00
_cell.angle_beta   90.00
_cell.angle_gamma   90.00
#
_symmetry.space_group_name_H-M   'P 1'
#
loop_
_entity.id
_entity.type
_entity.pdbx_description
1 polymer ?
#
loop_
_entity_poly.entity_id
_entity_poly.type
_entity_poly.pdbx_seq_one_letter_code
_entity_poly.pdbx_strand_id
1 'polypeptide(L)'
;MSLLAVGCPPIFVNWVRECITTSRFSISLNGSLAGYFKGGKGLRQGDPSSPYLFVLAMEVLTQLFQAKVRESNQFKFHPQCAKQKITHLSFADDLMIFVAADLHFVQLVKDTLDEFKELSELSVNHSKSEVYYAAVPIALQDQILSILQFRVVKLPVRYLGMPLIAGRLSYSDCIPLIEKIAARINSWTARHLSFVGRLQLISSVLNSVQMFWSSHAESKGGSKVSWKQVCLPKQEGGLGLKRIEEWNKAAVLKHIWHLFTQAGSLWVAWVHDELLKGRSFWTVKVPQSCSRGWRKLLKLRLEARDLLSHEVGDGSTISLWHDRWHPNGVLYQTYGHRIVSEDMVEIQSKLSLISDKVVWSLYCSRKFQLCSNMAAPQEQYMEDRNHLFFKCSFSRRIWKYIMGLCLASSAPDNWDLLLEWGIKNLKGRSFRVTLCKIAWWATVYHLWQQRNARLHAGEMKSEENIIKAIRRDVRAKMEAVKAPASILHQTLCNNWNILLCTF
;
A
#
# COMPACT_ATOMS: atom_id res chain seq x y z
N MET A 1 -5.80 -39.85 17.44
CA MET A 1 -6.99 -39.79 16.57
C MET A 1 -7.01 -38.53 15.72
N SER A 2 -6.86 -37.33 16.29
CA SER A 2 -6.94 -36.06 15.54
C SER A 2 -5.98 -35.97 14.34
N LEU A 3 -4.71 -36.38 14.49
CA LEU A 3 -3.75 -36.38 13.38
C LEU A 3 -4.14 -37.31 12.23
N LEU A 4 -4.76 -38.45 12.53
CA LEU A 4 -5.25 -39.38 11.50
C LEU A 4 -6.46 -38.78 10.78
N ALA A 5 -7.36 -38.13 11.52
CA ALA A 5 -8.54 -37.48 10.95
C ALA A 5 -8.19 -36.32 10.00
N VAL A 6 -7.10 -35.59 10.28
CA VAL A 6 -6.58 -34.51 9.41
C VAL A 6 -5.85 -35.09 8.17
N GLY A 7 -5.67 -36.40 8.08
CA GLY A 7 -5.02 -37.06 6.95
C GLY A 7 -3.49 -37.00 7.01
N CYS A 8 -2.90 -36.84 8.19
CA CYS A 8 -1.44 -36.89 8.32
C CYS A 8 -0.91 -38.29 7.95
N PRO A 9 0.24 -38.38 7.26
CA PRO A 9 0.84 -39.67 6.91
C PRO A 9 1.08 -40.56 8.14
N PRO A 10 0.84 -41.88 8.08
CA PRO A 10 1.02 -42.78 9.21
C PRO A 10 2.42 -42.71 9.85
N ILE A 11 3.45 -42.52 9.02
CA ILE A 11 4.84 -42.35 9.46
C ILE A 11 4.99 -41.14 10.37
N PHE A 12 4.41 -39.99 9.98
CA PHE A 12 4.43 -38.77 10.79
C PHE A 12 3.67 -38.94 12.10
N VAL A 13 2.49 -39.58 12.05
CA VAL A 13 1.71 -39.88 13.26
C VAL A 13 2.50 -40.75 14.22
N ASN A 14 3.25 -41.73 13.72
CA ASN A 14 4.12 -42.58 14.54
C ASN A 14 5.26 -41.78 15.18
N TRP A 15 5.90 -40.86 14.45
CA TRP A 15 6.92 -39.98 15.04
C TRP A 15 6.37 -39.10 16.17
N VAL A 16 5.23 -38.44 15.94
CA VAL A 16 4.59 -37.63 16.98
C VAL A 16 4.18 -38.48 18.18
N ARG A 17 3.65 -39.69 17.94
CA ARG A 17 3.32 -40.63 19.01
C ARG A 17 4.56 -40.94 19.84
N GLU A 18 5.67 -41.27 19.21
CA GLU A 18 6.93 -41.60 19.88
C GLU A 18 7.42 -40.42 20.73
N CYS A 19 7.42 -39.20 20.20
CA CYS A 19 7.81 -38.00 20.94
C CYS A 19 7.00 -37.79 22.24
N ILE A 20 5.72 -38.15 22.22
CA ILE A 20 4.83 -38.01 23.39
C ILE A 20 5.06 -39.16 24.37
N THR A 21 5.08 -40.41 23.90
CA THR A 21 5.12 -41.62 24.75
C THR A 21 6.49 -41.91 25.36
N THR A 22 7.58 -41.48 24.73
CA THR A 22 8.94 -41.70 25.25
C THR A 22 9.44 -40.58 26.16
N SER A 23 8.62 -39.55 26.40
CA SER A 23 9.01 -38.42 27.25
C SER A 23 9.35 -38.88 28.68
N ARG A 24 10.48 -38.40 29.20
CA ARG A 24 10.94 -38.65 30.57
C ARG A 24 11.22 -37.33 31.26
N PHE A 25 10.87 -37.28 32.54
CA PHE A 25 11.01 -36.11 33.40
C PHE A 25 11.95 -36.45 34.56
N SER A 26 12.69 -35.44 35.02
CA SER A 26 13.59 -35.51 36.16
C SER A 26 13.30 -34.34 37.09
N ILE A 27 13.41 -34.53 38.40
CA ILE A 27 13.15 -33.48 39.38
C ILE A 27 14.46 -32.81 39.74
N SER A 28 14.51 -31.48 39.73
CA SER A 28 15.65 -30.74 40.27
C SER A 28 15.51 -30.59 41.78
N LEU A 29 16.29 -31.34 42.55
CA LEU A 29 16.38 -31.23 44.01
C LEU A 29 17.72 -30.58 44.37
N ASN A 30 17.68 -29.42 45.02
CA ASN A 30 18.88 -28.67 45.43
C ASN A 30 19.89 -28.41 44.30
N GLY A 31 19.39 -28.16 43.08
CA GLY A 31 20.21 -27.87 41.90
C GLY A 31 20.78 -29.10 41.20
N SER A 32 20.52 -30.31 41.69
CA SER A 32 20.89 -31.57 41.03
C SER A 32 19.64 -32.27 40.49
N LEU A 33 19.72 -32.80 39.26
CA LEU A 33 18.65 -33.61 38.70
C LEU A 33 18.65 -34.99 39.37
N ALA A 34 17.54 -35.34 40.00
CA ALA A 34 17.35 -36.59 40.71
C ALA A 34 16.26 -37.43 40.04
N GLY A 35 16.65 -38.65 39.65
CA GLY A 35 15.75 -39.67 39.10
C GLY A 35 15.17 -39.35 37.72
N TYR A 36 14.57 -40.37 37.10
CA TYR A 36 13.80 -40.24 35.87
C TYR A 36 12.50 -41.02 35.96
N PHE A 37 11.39 -40.38 35.62
CA PHE A 37 10.08 -41.02 35.51
C PHE A 37 9.48 -40.74 34.12
N LYS A 38 8.68 -41.69 33.62
CA LYS A 38 8.01 -41.54 32.33
C LYS A 38 6.83 -40.58 32.46
N GLY A 39 6.59 -39.79 31.41
CA GLY A 39 5.33 -39.05 31.27
C GLY A 39 4.15 -40.00 31.15
N GLY A 40 3.11 -39.78 31.96
CA GLY A 40 1.86 -40.55 31.85
C GLY A 40 0.92 -39.95 30.81
N LYS A 41 0.58 -38.67 30.97
CA LYS A 41 -0.33 -37.92 30.10
C LYS A 41 0.18 -36.50 29.86
N GLY A 42 -0.24 -35.90 28.76
CA GLY A 42 0.02 -34.50 28.44
C GLY A 42 1.21 -34.27 27.51
N LEU A 43 1.25 -33.06 26.97
CA LEU A 43 2.32 -32.60 26.08
C LEU A 43 3.36 -31.84 26.90
N ARG A 44 4.62 -31.93 26.49
CA ARG A 44 5.73 -31.27 27.20
C ARG A 44 5.60 -29.75 27.08
N GLN A 45 5.57 -29.05 28.21
CA GLN A 45 5.64 -27.59 28.24
C GLN A 45 7.03 -27.11 27.78
N GLY A 46 7.05 -26.11 26.91
CA GLY A 46 8.28 -25.59 26.30
C GLY A 46 8.75 -26.33 25.05
N ASP A 47 8.08 -27.43 24.66
CA ASP A 47 8.31 -28.07 23.37
C ASP A 47 7.64 -27.25 22.25
N PRO A 48 8.36 -26.89 21.17
CA PRO A 48 7.81 -26.13 20.04
C PRO A 48 6.60 -26.78 19.35
N SER A 49 6.46 -28.10 19.41
CA SER A 49 5.37 -28.85 18.76
C SER A 49 4.08 -28.88 19.59
N SER A 50 4.20 -28.84 20.92
CA SER A 50 3.07 -28.97 21.85
C SER A 50 1.92 -27.99 21.60
N PRO A 51 2.15 -26.69 21.34
CA PRO A 51 1.06 -25.75 21.07
C PRO A 51 0.22 -26.13 19.85
N TYR A 52 0.86 -26.60 18.78
CA TYR A 52 0.16 -26.98 17.54
C TYR A 52 -0.67 -28.25 17.74
N LEU A 53 -0.10 -29.24 18.44
CA LEU A 53 -0.81 -30.46 18.78
C LEU A 53 -2.02 -30.18 19.68
N PHE A 54 -1.89 -29.23 20.61
CA PHE A 54 -3.00 -28.78 21.44
C PHE A 54 -4.10 -28.10 20.61
N VAL A 55 -3.74 -27.22 19.67
CA VAL A 55 -4.72 -26.59 18.76
C VAL A 55 -5.48 -27.64 17.94
N LEU A 56 -4.78 -28.67 17.45
CA LEU A 56 -5.43 -29.78 16.73
C LEU A 56 -6.37 -30.61 17.62
N ALA A 57 -6.09 -30.72 18.92
CA ALA A 57 -7.02 -31.32 19.87
C ALA A 57 -8.24 -30.43 20.10
N MET A 58 -8.05 -29.12 20.25
CA MET A 58 -9.14 -28.15 20.43
C MET A 58 -10.02 -28.02 19.18
N GLU A 59 -9.50 -28.26 17.97
CA GLU A 59 -10.32 -28.33 16.76
C GLU A 59 -11.40 -29.41 16.86
N VAL A 60 -11.16 -30.50 17.58
CA VAL A 60 -12.19 -31.53 17.83
C VAL A 60 -13.36 -30.95 18.63
N LEU A 61 -13.08 -30.15 19.67
CA LEU A 61 -14.12 -29.44 20.41
C LEU A 61 -14.91 -28.49 19.49
N THR A 62 -14.21 -27.76 18.61
CA THR A 62 -14.85 -26.88 17.63
C THR A 62 -15.78 -27.67 16.71
N GLN A 63 -15.37 -28.83 16.23
CA GLN A 63 -16.20 -29.69 15.38
C GLN A 63 -17.40 -30.28 16.12
N LEU A 64 -17.24 -30.65 17.40
CA LEU A 64 -18.36 -31.12 18.24
C LEU A 64 -19.43 -30.03 18.39
N PHE A 65 -19.03 -28.80 18.72
CA PHE A 65 -19.98 -27.68 18.76
C PHE A 65 -20.68 -27.48 17.42
N GLN A 66 -19.95 -27.52 16.30
CA GLN A 66 -20.56 -27.38 14.98
C GLN A 66 -21.53 -28.51 14.66
N ALA A 67 -21.23 -29.76 15.05
CA ALA A 67 -22.11 -30.89 14.87
C ALA A 67 -23.42 -30.72 15.65
N LYS A 68 -23.35 -30.47 16.96
CA LYS A 68 -24.53 -30.29 17.82
C LYS A 68 -25.41 -29.12 17.37
N VAL A 69 -24.79 -28.02 16.93
CA VAL A 69 -25.52 -26.86 16.37
C VAL A 69 -26.25 -27.22 15.08
N ARG A 70 -25.63 -28.01 14.18
CA ARG A 70 -26.26 -28.48 12.94
C ARG A 70 -27.43 -29.44 13.23
N GLU A 71 -27.26 -30.35 14.18
CA GLU A 71 -28.29 -31.34 14.56
C GLU A 71 -29.50 -30.69 15.25
N SER A 72 -29.27 -29.68 16.08
CA SER A 72 -30.33 -29.01 16.84
C SER A 72 -31.31 -28.23 15.94
N ASN A 73 -30.91 -27.83 14.71
CA ASN A 73 -31.66 -27.02 13.72
C ASN A 73 -32.23 -25.66 14.21
N GLN A 74 -32.45 -25.48 15.51
CA GLN A 74 -33.04 -24.33 16.18
C GLN A 74 -32.07 -23.67 17.16
N PHE A 75 -30.79 -24.03 17.12
CA PHE A 75 -29.78 -23.49 18.03
C PHE A 75 -29.80 -21.96 18.06
N LYS A 76 -30.08 -21.37 19.23
CA LYS A 76 -30.07 -19.93 19.42
C LYS A 76 -28.69 -19.46 19.86
N PHE A 77 -28.00 -18.80 18.94
CA PHE A 77 -26.76 -18.09 19.24
C PHE A 77 -27.01 -16.92 20.18
N HIS A 78 -25.96 -16.51 20.90
CA HIS A 78 -25.97 -15.21 21.56
C HIS A 78 -26.32 -14.11 20.54
N PRO A 79 -27.17 -13.11 20.88
CA PRO A 79 -27.70 -12.15 19.90
C PRO A 79 -26.63 -11.44 19.05
N GLN A 80 -25.51 -11.08 19.67
CA GLN A 80 -24.39 -10.41 18.98
C GLN A 80 -23.51 -11.36 18.15
N CYS A 81 -23.65 -12.67 18.35
CA CYS A 81 -22.87 -13.72 17.67
C CYS A 81 -23.66 -14.40 16.55
N ALA A 82 -24.99 -14.21 16.52
CA ALA A 82 -25.90 -14.90 15.60
C ALA A 82 -25.56 -14.67 14.13
N LYS A 83 -25.23 -13.43 13.75
CA LYS A 83 -24.91 -13.07 12.35
C LYS A 83 -23.73 -13.85 11.79
N GLN A 84 -22.70 -14.10 12.61
CA GLN A 84 -21.50 -14.84 12.23
C GLN A 84 -21.54 -16.31 12.67
N LYS A 85 -22.63 -16.73 13.33
CA LYS A 85 -22.79 -18.08 13.92
C LYS A 85 -21.62 -18.46 14.84
N ILE A 86 -21.15 -17.50 15.65
CA ILE A 86 -20.04 -17.74 16.58
C ILE A 86 -20.58 -18.46 17.82
N THR A 87 -20.01 -19.64 18.12
CA THR A 87 -20.32 -20.41 19.33
C THR A 87 -19.26 -20.24 20.41
N HIS A 88 -17.99 -20.13 20.03
CA HIS A 88 -16.88 -19.98 20.98
C HIS A 88 -15.68 -19.27 20.35
N LEU A 89 -14.80 -18.76 21.21
CA LEU A 89 -13.46 -18.31 20.90
C LEU A 89 -12.49 -19.09 21.79
N SER A 90 -11.39 -19.57 21.22
CA SER A 90 -10.36 -20.31 21.95
C SER A 90 -9.01 -19.64 21.77
N PHE A 91 -8.29 -19.46 22.88
CA PHE A 91 -6.89 -19.09 22.89
C PHE A 91 -6.14 -20.04 23.82
N ALA A 92 -5.46 -21.03 23.24
CA ALA A 92 -4.98 -22.19 24.01
C ALA A 92 -6.11 -22.76 24.88
N ASP A 93 -5.89 -22.93 26.18
CA ASP A 93 -6.85 -23.45 27.15
C ASP A 93 -7.93 -22.43 27.60
N ASP A 94 -7.75 -21.14 27.29
CA ASP A 94 -8.74 -20.11 27.59
C ASP A 94 -9.88 -20.14 26.55
N LEU A 95 -11.02 -20.71 26.94
CA LEU A 95 -12.21 -20.85 26.12
C LEU A 95 -13.31 -19.85 26.55
N MET A 96 -13.86 -19.11 25.59
CA MET A 96 -15.02 -18.25 25.77
C MET A 96 -16.18 -18.78 24.93
N ILE A 97 -17.28 -19.18 25.57
CA ILE A 97 -18.45 -19.77 24.90
C ILE A 97 -19.61 -18.78 24.92
N PHE A 98 -20.31 -18.67 23.80
CA PHE A 98 -21.43 -17.76 23.59
C PHE A 98 -22.69 -18.55 23.22
N VAL A 99 -23.74 -18.38 24.02
CA VAL A 99 -25.03 -19.05 23.81
C VAL A 99 -26.15 -18.10 24.24
N ALA A 100 -27.34 -18.25 23.65
CA ALA A 100 -28.52 -17.56 24.18
C ALA A 100 -28.85 -18.09 25.58
N ALA A 101 -29.42 -17.23 26.43
CA ALA A 101 -29.91 -17.63 27.74
C ALA A 101 -31.20 -18.47 27.59
N ASP A 102 -31.01 -19.75 27.31
CA ASP A 102 -32.05 -20.75 27.09
C ASP A 102 -31.53 -22.09 27.63
N LEU A 103 -32.28 -22.71 28.54
CA LEU A 103 -31.81 -23.89 29.29
C LEU A 103 -31.44 -25.05 28.38
N HIS A 104 -32.17 -25.22 27.28
CA HIS A 104 -31.90 -26.32 26.35
C HIS A 104 -30.53 -26.16 25.68
N PHE A 105 -30.19 -24.94 25.23
CA PHE A 105 -28.91 -24.69 24.58
C PHE A 105 -27.74 -24.61 25.57
N VAL A 106 -28.00 -24.18 26.81
CA VAL A 106 -27.00 -24.26 27.89
C VAL A 106 -26.68 -25.71 28.23
N GLN A 107 -27.69 -26.59 28.30
CA GLN A 107 -27.48 -28.02 28.48
C GLN A 107 -26.68 -28.61 27.33
N LEU A 108 -27.01 -28.26 26.08
CA LEU A 108 -26.24 -28.68 24.91
C LEU A 108 -24.76 -28.27 25.00
N VAL A 109 -24.45 -27.07 25.51
CA VAL A 109 -23.07 -26.64 25.76
C VAL A 109 -22.40 -27.54 26.81
N LYS A 110 -23.10 -27.85 27.92
CA LYS A 110 -22.57 -28.73 28.96
C LYS A 110 -22.29 -30.13 28.42
N ASP A 111 -23.24 -30.71 27.70
CA ASP A 111 -23.12 -32.04 27.09
C ASP A 111 -21.95 -32.09 26.10
N THR A 112 -21.76 -31.03 25.32
CA THR A 112 -20.63 -30.93 24.38
C THR A 112 -19.28 -30.92 25.10
N LEU A 113 -19.18 -30.22 26.24
CA LEU A 113 -17.97 -30.18 27.05
C LEU A 113 -17.70 -31.52 27.73
N ASP A 114 -18.75 -32.22 28.17
CA ASP A 114 -18.63 -33.56 28.76
C ASP A 114 -18.21 -34.60 27.72
N GLU A 115 -18.80 -34.58 26.52
CA GLU A 115 -18.40 -35.45 25.40
C GLU A 115 -16.93 -35.19 25.00
N PHE A 116 -16.52 -33.92 24.94
CA PHE A 116 -15.12 -33.59 24.69
C PHE A 116 -14.19 -34.06 25.81
N LYS A 117 -14.62 -33.98 27.07
CA LYS A 117 -13.87 -34.50 28.22
C LYS A 117 -13.70 -36.01 28.13
N GLU A 118 -14.72 -36.76 27.71
CA GLU A 118 -14.62 -38.21 27.51
C GLU A 118 -13.62 -38.56 26.41
N LEU A 119 -13.61 -37.80 25.31
CA LEU A 119 -12.72 -38.04 24.17
C LEU A 119 -11.27 -37.61 24.39
N SER A 120 -11.06 -36.49 25.10
CA SER A 120 -9.75 -35.85 25.26
C SER A 120 -9.13 -36.06 26.64
N GLU A 121 -9.93 -36.48 27.62
CA GLU A 121 -9.62 -36.48 29.06
C GLU A 121 -9.33 -35.09 29.64
N LEU A 122 -9.54 -34.01 28.87
CA LEU A 122 -9.42 -32.65 29.37
C LEU A 122 -10.70 -32.25 30.11
N SER A 123 -10.56 -31.90 31.39
CA SER A 123 -11.69 -31.49 32.22
C SER A 123 -11.75 -29.97 32.40
N VAL A 124 -12.96 -29.43 32.41
CA VAL A 124 -13.22 -28.04 32.80
C VAL A 124 -12.81 -27.81 34.26
N ASN A 125 -12.10 -26.71 34.53
CA ASN A 125 -11.75 -26.32 35.89
C ASN A 125 -12.87 -25.49 36.50
N HIS A 126 -13.76 -26.11 37.27
CA HIS A 126 -14.92 -25.44 37.89
C HIS A 126 -14.53 -24.24 38.79
N SER A 127 -13.36 -24.26 39.44
CA SER A 127 -12.93 -23.15 40.29
C SER A 127 -12.47 -21.91 39.52
N LYS A 128 -12.14 -22.07 38.23
CA LYS A 128 -11.72 -20.99 37.33
C LYS A 128 -12.76 -20.66 36.27
N SER A 129 -13.80 -21.46 36.14
CA SER A 129 -14.83 -21.29 35.11
C SER A 129 -15.93 -20.37 35.62
N GLU A 130 -16.26 -19.39 34.79
CA GLU A 130 -17.11 -18.26 35.16
C GLU A 130 -18.23 -18.07 34.14
N VAL A 131 -19.40 -17.60 34.61
CA VAL A 131 -20.57 -17.29 33.78
C VAL A 131 -20.90 -15.81 33.84
N TYR A 132 -21.23 -15.26 32.68
CA TYR A 132 -21.59 -13.87 32.46
C TYR A 132 -22.98 -13.78 31.87
N TYR A 133 -23.85 -12.97 32.49
CA TYR A 133 -25.21 -12.76 32.02
C TYR A 133 -25.38 -11.37 31.42
N ALA A 134 -25.99 -11.30 30.23
CA ALA A 134 -26.38 -10.07 29.57
C ALA A 134 -27.90 -9.95 29.56
N ALA A 135 -28.46 -9.12 30.45
CA ALA A 135 -29.91 -8.85 30.56
C ALA A 135 -30.79 -10.13 30.70
N VAL A 136 -30.36 -11.07 31.55
CA VAL A 136 -31.08 -12.32 31.82
C VAL A 136 -31.86 -12.22 33.15
N PRO A 137 -33.14 -12.62 33.23
CA PRO A 137 -33.90 -12.64 34.50
C PRO A 137 -33.27 -13.55 35.55
N ILE A 138 -33.29 -13.14 36.82
CA ILE A 138 -32.63 -13.84 37.95
C ILE A 138 -33.09 -15.31 38.05
N ALA A 139 -34.39 -15.58 37.92
CA ALA A 139 -34.94 -16.94 37.98
C ALA A 139 -34.31 -17.89 36.93
N LEU A 140 -34.00 -17.37 35.74
CA LEU A 140 -33.34 -18.14 34.69
C LEU A 140 -31.84 -18.29 34.95
N GLN A 141 -31.20 -17.30 35.59
CA GLN A 141 -29.79 -17.42 36.00
C GLN A 141 -29.58 -18.57 36.98
N ASP A 142 -30.45 -18.71 37.98
CA ASP A 142 -30.36 -19.79 38.98
C ASP A 142 -30.48 -21.18 38.33
N GLN A 143 -31.37 -21.31 37.34
CA GLN A 143 -31.54 -22.54 36.56
C GLN A 143 -30.33 -22.82 35.65
N ILE A 144 -29.69 -21.80 35.09
CA ILE A 144 -28.46 -21.98 34.30
C ILE A 144 -27.30 -22.41 35.21
N LEU A 145 -27.23 -21.87 36.43
CA LEU A 145 -26.19 -22.23 37.40
C LEU A 145 -26.30 -23.65 37.91
N SER A 146 -27.51 -24.20 38.05
CA SER A 146 -27.68 -25.60 38.43
C SER A 146 -27.14 -26.56 37.36
N ILE A 147 -27.19 -26.16 36.07
CA ILE A 147 -26.64 -26.93 34.94
C ILE A 147 -25.11 -26.82 34.88
N LEU A 148 -24.57 -25.59 34.86
CA LEU A 148 -23.14 -25.38 34.60
C LEU A 148 -22.27 -25.53 35.85
N GLN A 149 -22.80 -25.23 37.03
CA GLN A 149 -22.07 -25.24 38.30
C GLN A 149 -20.80 -24.39 38.27
N PHE A 150 -20.89 -23.23 37.62
CA PHE A 150 -19.81 -22.24 37.51
C PHE A 150 -20.10 -21.02 38.40
N ARG A 151 -19.07 -20.20 38.64
CA ARG A 151 -19.23 -18.96 39.40
C ARG A 151 -19.80 -17.84 38.53
N VAL A 152 -20.78 -17.08 39.03
CA VAL A 152 -21.23 -15.85 38.36
C VAL A 152 -20.25 -14.72 38.62
N VAL A 153 -19.86 -14.01 37.55
CA VAL A 153 -18.98 -12.84 37.65
C VAL A 153 -19.56 -11.66 36.86
N LYS A 154 -19.26 -10.44 37.30
CA LYS A 154 -19.63 -9.18 36.64
C LYS A 154 -18.39 -8.55 36.02
N LEU A 155 -18.57 -7.91 34.86
CA LEU A 155 -17.51 -7.11 34.23
C LEU A 155 -17.17 -5.88 35.10
N PRO A 156 -15.91 -5.42 35.12
CA PRO A 156 -14.78 -5.91 34.33
C PRO A 156 -14.05 -7.12 34.92
N VAL A 157 -13.56 -8.00 34.04
CA VAL A 157 -12.82 -9.22 34.40
C VAL A 157 -11.54 -9.35 33.59
N ARG A 158 -10.58 -10.14 34.04
CA ARG A 158 -9.32 -10.31 33.31
C ARG A 158 -9.43 -11.47 32.31
N TYR A 159 -9.31 -11.17 31.01
CA TYR A 159 -9.17 -12.15 29.93
C TYR A 159 -7.85 -11.91 29.18
N LEU A 160 -7.03 -12.94 28.98
CA LEU A 160 -5.71 -12.84 28.34
C LEU A 160 -4.78 -11.75 28.94
N GLY A 161 -4.90 -11.53 30.25
CA GLY A 161 -4.11 -10.52 30.97
C GLY A 161 -4.64 -9.08 30.86
N MET A 162 -5.78 -8.87 30.21
CA MET A 162 -6.41 -7.57 29.94
C MET A 162 -7.79 -7.46 30.60
N PRO A 163 -8.23 -6.27 31.04
CA PRO A 163 -9.60 -6.08 31.50
C PRO A 163 -10.58 -6.14 30.32
N LEU A 164 -11.51 -7.08 30.39
CA LEU A 164 -12.68 -7.16 29.52
C LEU A 164 -13.74 -6.21 30.09
N ILE A 165 -14.01 -5.13 29.36
CA ILE A 165 -14.91 -4.05 29.76
C ILE A 165 -16.12 -3.99 28.82
N ALA A 166 -17.28 -3.60 29.34
CA ALA A 166 -18.50 -3.44 28.53
C ALA A 166 -18.58 -2.10 27.78
N GLY A 167 -17.67 -1.16 28.07
CA GLY A 167 -17.69 0.22 27.57
C GLY A 167 -16.33 0.72 27.11
N ARG A 168 -16.20 2.05 27.00
CA ARG A 168 -14.91 2.68 26.70
C ARG A 168 -13.95 2.55 27.89
N LEU A 169 -12.68 2.35 27.60
CA LEU A 169 -11.61 2.26 28.60
C LEU A 169 -11.58 3.54 29.44
N SER A 170 -11.82 3.41 30.74
CA SER A 170 -11.74 4.50 31.70
C SER A 170 -10.35 4.58 32.34
N TYR A 171 -10.07 5.70 33.02
CA TYR A 171 -8.84 5.84 33.81
C TYR A 171 -8.74 4.76 34.91
N SER A 172 -9.85 4.44 35.58
CA SER A 172 -9.91 3.39 36.60
C SER A 172 -9.52 2.02 36.05
N ASP A 173 -9.90 1.71 34.80
CA ASP A 173 -9.54 0.44 34.15
C ASP A 173 -8.04 0.35 33.83
N CYS A 174 -7.35 1.49 33.77
CA CYS A 174 -5.91 1.58 33.51
C CYS A 174 -5.05 1.48 34.78
N ILE A 175 -5.64 1.53 35.99
CA ILE A 175 -4.90 1.43 37.25
C ILE A 175 -4.03 0.16 37.31
N PRO A 176 -4.52 -1.05 36.96
CA PRO A 176 -3.69 -2.26 36.99
C PRO A 176 -2.48 -2.21 36.04
N LEU A 177 -2.58 -1.48 34.92
CA LEU A 177 -1.46 -1.25 34.01
C LEU A 177 -0.43 -0.33 34.65
N ILE A 178 -0.88 0.78 35.24
CA ILE A 178 -0.02 1.75 35.92
C ILE A 178 0.73 1.07 37.07
N GLU A 179 0.03 0.29 37.90
CA GLU A 179 0.63 -0.48 39.00
C GLU A 179 1.66 -1.49 38.48
N LYS A 180 1.37 -2.19 37.38
CA LYS A 180 2.30 -3.14 36.75
C LYS A 180 3.56 -2.43 36.22
N ILE A 181 3.42 -1.26 35.62
CA ILE A 181 4.54 -0.44 35.15
C ILE A 181 5.36 0.07 36.35
N ALA A 182 4.70 0.61 37.36
CA ALA A 182 5.34 1.11 38.58
C ALA A 182 6.10 0.00 39.32
N ALA A 183 5.51 -1.19 39.46
CA ALA A 183 6.16 -2.35 40.07
C ALA A 183 7.42 -2.77 39.30
N ARG A 184 7.41 -2.71 37.96
CA ARG A 184 8.60 -2.99 37.15
C ARG A 184 9.69 -1.95 37.36
N ILE A 185 9.33 -0.67 37.35
CA ILE A 185 10.28 0.43 37.61
C ILE A 185 10.91 0.27 38.99
N ASN A 186 10.11 0.06 40.03
CA ASN A 186 10.58 -0.14 41.40
C ASN A 186 11.52 -1.36 41.51
N SER A 187 11.22 -2.45 40.80
CA SER A 187 12.10 -3.63 40.76
C SER A 187 13.47 -3.38 40.12
N TRP A 188 13.59 -2.36 39.25
CA TRP A 188 14.85 -1.99 38.61
C TRP A 188 15.62 -0.96 39.41
N THR A 189 14.93 -0.08 40.15
CA THR A 189 15.56 0.86 41.08
C THR A 189 16.35 0.12 42.16
N ALA A 190 15.85 -1.03 42.61
CA ALA A 190 16.53 -1.91 43.57
C ALA A 190 17.75 -2.68 43.00
N ARG A 191 18.07 -2.54 41.71
CA ARG A 191 19.20 -3.21 41.05
C ARG A 191 20.29 -2.20 40.70
N HIS A 192 21.56 -2.56 40.89
CA HIS A 192 22.72 -1.77 40.45
C HIS A 192 22.88 -1.81 38.93
N LEU A 193 21.93 -1.23 38.20
CA LEU A 193 21.92 -1.15 36.74
C LEU A 193 22.55 0.16 36.28
N SER A 194 23.39 0.08 35.24
CA SER A 194 23.94 1.26 34.55
C SER A 194 22.82 2.07 33.89
N PHE A 195 23.12 3.34 33.59
CA PHE A 195 22.19 4.21 32.87
C PHE A 195 21.70 3.59 31.56
N VAL A 196 22.62 3.03 30.76
CA VAL A 196 22.31 2.36 29.49
C VAL A 196 21.42 1.12 29.73
N GLY A 197 21.70 0.34 30.77
CA GLY A 197 20.88 -0.82 31.14
C GLY A 197 19.45 -0.43 31.52
N ARG A 198 19.27 0.65 32.28
CA ARG A 198 17.94 1.20 32.63
C ARG A 198 17.19 1.71 31.40
N LEU A 199 17.87 2.46 30.53
CA LEU A 199 17.30 2.95 29.27
C LEU A 199 16.84 1.79 28.37
N GLN A 200 17.65 0.73 28.28
CA GLN A 200 17.30 -0.46 27.51
C GLN A 200 16.08 -1.19 28.08
N LEU A 201 15.96 -1.30 29.41
CA LEU A 201 14.80 -1.92 30.06
C LEU A 201 13.51 -1.09 29.88
N ILE A 202 13.61 0.23 29.96
CA ILE A 202 12.49 1.12 29.63
C ILE A 202 12.07 0.90 28.17
N SER A 203 13.05 0.91 27.26
CA SER A 203 12.81 0.79 25.82
C SER A 203 12.25 -0.56 25.40
N SER A 204 12.71 -1.66 26.02
CA SER A 204 12.30 -3.02 25.65
C SER A 204 11.08 -3.50 26.44
N VAL A 205 11.07 -3.31 27.77
CA VAL A 205 10.05 -3.90 28.65
C VAL A 205 8.85 -2.96 28.80
N LEU A 206 9.02 -1.70 29.20
CA LEU A 206 7.86 -0.82 29.43
C LEU A 206 7.09 -0.55 28.13
N ASN A 207 7.82 -0.30 27.04
CA ASN A 207 7.19 -0.15 25.72
C ASN A 207 6.50 -1.43 25.23
N SER A 208 6.94 -2.62 25.65
CA SER A 208 6.24 -3.87 25.28
C SER A 208 4.92 -4.01 26.05
N VAL A 209 4.92 -3.67 27.35
CA VAL A 209 3.74 -3.72 28.21
C VAL A 209 2.69 -2.72 27.73
N GLN A 210 3.11 -1.48 27.42
CA GLN A 210 2.23 -0.47 26.86
C GLN A 210 1.64 -0.94 25.52
N MET A 211 2.46 -1.45 24.61
CA MET A 211 1.99 -1.84 23.28
C MET A 211 1.06 -3.04 23.27
N PHE A 212 1.25 -4.00 24.18
CA PHE A 212 0.31 -5.10 24.39
C PHE A 212 -1.06 -4.59 24.88
N TRP A 213 -1.07 -3.58 25.76
CA TRP A 213 -2.30 -2.94 26.21
C TRP A 213 -2.95 -2.07 25.12
N SER A 214 -2.16 -1.32 24.35
CA SER A 214 -2.63 -0.41 23.30
C SER A 214 -3.05 -1.10 22.01
N SER A 215 -2.64 -2.35 21.75
CA SER A 215 -3.03 -3.09 20.53
C SER A 215 -4.53 -3.42 20.46
N HIS A 216 -5.25 -3.31 21.58
CA HIS A 216 -6.68 -3.58 21.69
C HIS A 216 -7.55 -2.30 21.73
N ALA A 217 -6.96 -1.14 22.02
CA ALA A 217 -7.57 0.13 21.67
C ALA A 217 -7.36 0.32 20.16
N GLU A 218 -8.39 0.68 19.39
CA GLU A 218 -8.35 0.87 17.93
C GLU A 218 -7.38 1.98 17.48
N SER A 219 -6.09 1.82 17.76
CA SER A 219 -5.01 2.66 17.32
C SER A 219 -4.17 1.83 16.36
N LYS A 220 -3.87 2.41 15.20
CA LYS A 220 -2.98 1.85 14.19
C LYS A 220 -1.57 1.67 14.77
N GLY A 221 -1.37 0.63 15.57
CA GLY A 221 -0.06 0.26 16.10
C GLY A 221 0.80 -0.29 14.97
N GLY A 222 1.67 0.56 14.43
CA GLY A 222 2.67 0.13 13.45
C GLY A 222 3.57 -0.98 14.01
N SER A 223 3.89 -1.96 13.17
CA SER A 223 4.89 -3.00 13.48
C SER A 223 6.21 -2.36 13.94
N LYS A 224 6.69 -2.70 15.15
CA LYS A 224 7.92 -2.11 15.75
C LYS A 224 9.20 -2.40 14.97
N VAL A 225 9.26 -3.54 14.29
CA VAL A 225 10.30 -3.85 13.32
C VAL A 225 9.61 -3.88 11.98
N SER A 226 10.11 -3.08 11.04
CA SER A 226 9.54 -3.04 9.70
C SER A 226 9.56 -4.43 9.09
N TRP A 227 8.46 -4.83 8.45
CA TRP A 227 8.41 -6.06 7.66
C TRP A 227 9.53 -6.11 6.60
N LYS A 228 10.01 -4.93 6.17
CA LYS A 228 11.18 -4.80 5.30
C LYS A 228 12.46 -5.35 5.95
N GLN A 229 12.67 -5.13 7.24
CA GLN A 229 13.84 -5.61 8.01
C GLN A 229 13.72 -7.11 8.31
N VAL A 230 12.53 -7.57 8.70
CA VAL A 230 12.26 -8.98 9.00
C VAL A 230 12.49 -9.88 7.78
N CYS A 231 12.20 -9.37 6.58
CA CYS A 231 12.29 -10.13 5.35
C CYS A 231 13.68 -10.09 4.69
N LEU A 232 14.67 -9.43 5.29
CA LEU A 232 16.05 -9.49 4.79
C LEU A 232 16.61 -10.92 4.89
N PRO A 233 17.61 -11.29 4.07
CA PRO A 233 18.37 -12.52 4.24
C PRO A 233 18.93 -12.66 5.67
N LYS A 234 19.09 -13.90 6.14
CA LYS A 234 19.67 -14.15 7.48
C LYS A 234 21.08 -13.56 7.62
N GLN A 235 21.84 -13.51 6.53
CA GLN A 235 23.17 -12.92 6.46
C GLN A 235 23.16 -11.39 6.66
N GLU A 236 22.05 -10.74 6.33
CA GLU A 236 21.85 -9.29 6.47
C GLU A 236 21.07 -8.93 7.75
N GLY A 237 20.90 -9.89 8.67
CA GLY A 237 20.23 -9.68 9.96
C GLY A 237 18.70 -9.82 9.94
N GLY A 238 18.11 -10.27 8.82
CA GLY A 238 16.69 -10.61 8.75
C GLY A 238 16.40 -12.09 9.06
N LEU A 239 15.16 -12.53 8.86
CA LEU A 239 14.73 -13.93 9.07
C LEU A 239 14.72 -14.78 7.80
N GLY A 240 15.03 -14.19 6.63
CA GLY A 240 14.95 -14.86 5.34
C GLY A 240 13.52 -15.14 4.87
N LEU A 241 12.54 -14.43 5.40
CA LEU A 241 11.13 -14.55 5.01
C LEU A 241 10.86 -13.75 3.73
N LYS A 242 10.03 -14.27 2.82
CA LYS A 242 9.63 -13.51 1.64
C LYS A 242 8.61 -12.44 2.02
N ARG A 243 8.81 -11.21 1.54
CA ARG A 243 7.84 -10.13 1.72
C ARG A 243 6.54 -10.49 1.02
N ILE A 244 5.48 -10.74 1.79
CA ILE A 244 4.17 -11.16 1.28
C ILE A 244 3.61 -10.16 0.26
N GLU A 245 3.84 -8.86 0.48
CA GLU A 245 3.44 -7.80 -0.46
C GLU A 245 4.11 -7.94 -1.83
N GLU A 246 5.43 -8.18 -1.84
CA GLU A 246 6.20 -8.37 -3.07
C GLU A 246 5.88 -9.69 -3.74
N TRP A 247 5.65 -10.74 -2.94
CA TRP A 247 5.26 -12.05 -3.47
C TRP A 247 3.87 -12.02 -4.11
N ASN A 248 2.91 -11.35 -3.46
CA ASN A 248 1.58 -11.11 -4.02
C ASN A 248 1.66 -10.24 -5.29
N LYS A 249 2.50 -9.19 -5.28
CA LYS A 249 2.75 -8.36 -6.45
C LYS A 249 3.32 -9.18 -7.61
N ALA A 250 4.33 -10.01 -7.36
CA ALA A 250 4.91 -10.92 -8.34
C ALA A 250 3.87 -11.93 -8.87
N ALA A 251 3.03 -12.50 -8.01
CA ALA A 251 1.95 -13.39 -8.43
C ALA A 251 0.94 -12.68 -9.34
N VAL A 252 0.55 -11.43 -9.02
CA VAL A 252 -0.34 -10.63 -9.87
C VAL A 252 0.35 -10.29 -11.20
N LEU A 253 1.63 -9.92 -11.19
CA LEU A 253 2.40 -9.68 -12.42
C LEU A 253 2.49 -10.95 -13.29
N LYS A 254 2.64 -12.14 -12.68
CA LYS A 254 2.60 -13.42 -13.39
C LYS A 254 1.24 -13.68 -14.04
N HIS A 255 0.14 -13.31 -13.40
CA HIS A 255 -1.18 -13.38 -14.03
C HIS A 255 -1.31 -12.42 -15.21
N ILE A 256 -0.73 -11.20 -15.12
CA ILE A 256 -0.67 -10.28 -16.28
C ILE A 256 0.16 -10.91 -17.39
N TRP A 257 1.33 -11.47 -17.08
CA TRP A 257 2.18 -12.19 -18.04
C TRP A 257 1.39 -13.29 -18.79
N HIS A 258 0.60 -14.10 -18.07
CA HIS A 258 -0.23 -15.14 -18.69
C HIS A 258 -1.31 -14.60 -19.62
N LEU A 259 -1.81 -13.36 -19.41
CA LEU A 259 -2.78 -12.74 -20.33
C LEU A 259 -2.18 -12.46 -21.71
N PHE A 260 -0.87 -12.20 -21.79
CA PHE A 260 -0.15 -11.85 -23.02
C PHE A 260 0.57 -13.03 -23.67
N THR A 261 1.03 -14.00 -22.86
CA THR A 261 1.73 -15.19 -23.38
C THR A 261 0.82 -16.30 -23.88
N GLN A 262 -0.50 -16.04 -23.96
CA GLN A 262 -1.51 -16.99 -24.42
C GLN A 262 -1.34 -18.39 -23.83
N ALA A 263 -0.98 -18.49 -22.55
CA ALA A 263 -1.06 -19.77 -21.86
C ALA A 263 -2.53 -20.20 -21.94
N GLY A 264 -2.83 -21.30 -22.65
CA GLY A 264 -4.17 -21.79 -23.03
C GLY A 264 -5.11 -22.14 -21.86
N SER A 265 -5.21 -21.24 -20.90
CA SER A 265 -5.95 -21.30 -19.68
C SER A 265 -7.34 -20.72 -19.93
N LEU A 266 -8.37 -21.45 -19.51
CA LEU A 266 -9.77 -21.02 -19.55
C LEU A 266 -9.98 -19.65 -18.91
N TRP A 267 -9.22 -19.33 -17.86
CA TRP A 267 -9.28 -18.00 -17.23
C TRP A 267 -8.84 -16.88 -18.18
N VAL A 268 -7.80 -17.10 -18.99
CA VAL A 268 -7.30 -16.08 -19.94
C VAL A 268 -8.35 -15.84 -21.03
N ALA A 269 -8.91 -16.92 -21.60
CA ALA A 269 -10.00 -16.84 -22.58
C ALA A 269 -11.21 -16.06 -22.02
N TRP A 270 -11.66 -16.41 -20.82
CA TRP A 270 -12.78 -15.74 -20.16
C TRP A 270 -12.50 -14.24 -19.89
N VAL A 271 -11.28 -13.88 -19.49
CA VAL A 271 -10.93 -12.46 -19.26
C VAL A 271 -10.97 -11.65 -20.56
N HIS A 272 -10.49 -12.22 -21.67
CA HIS A 272 -10.54 -11.55 -22.98
C HIS A 272 -11.98 -11.33 -23.44
N ASP A 273 -12.85 -12.35 -23.29
CA ASP A 273 -14.25 -12.29 -23.73
C ASP A 273 -15.12 -11.42 -22.81
N GLU A 274 -15.06 -11.62 -21.49
CA GLU A 274 -16.02 -10.99 -20.56
C GLU A 274 -15.53 -9.65 -20.00
N LEU A 275 -14.23 -9.49 -19.75
CA LEU A 275 -13.71 -8.28 -19.11
C LEU A 275 -13.16 -7.28 -20.12
N LEU A 276 -12.32 -7.74 -21.05
CA LEU A 276 -11.68 -6.87 -22.03
C LEU A 276 -12.64 -6.53 -23.18
N LYS A 277 -13.40 -7.50 -23.70
CA LYS A 277 -14.37 -7.30 -24.80
C LYS A 277 -13.71 -6.64 -26.01
N GLY A 278 -12.58 -7.19 -26.44
CA GLY A 278 -11.77 -6.65 -27.56
C GLY A 278 -10.98 -5.38 -27.25
N ARG A 279 -11.10 -4.79 -26.05
CA ARG A 279 -10.34 -3.59 -25.66
C ARG A 279 -8.96 -3.96 -25.12
N SER A 280 -7.98 -3.09 -25.39
CA SER A 280 -6.62 -3.21 -24.87
C SER A 280 -6.58 -3.12 -23.35
N PHE A 281 -5.99 -4.12 -22.69
CA PHE A 281 -5.76 -4.19 -21.24
C PHE A 281 -5.13 -2.90 -20.68
N TRP A 282 -4.25 -2.26 -21.45
CA TRP A 282 -3.58 -1.01 -21.08
C TRP A 282 -4.55 0.16 -20.92
N THR A 283 -5.61 0.18 -21.71
CA THR A 283 -6.54 1.33 -21.84
C THR A 283 -7.85 1.17 -21.07
N VAL A 284 -8.21 -0.05 -20.68
CA VAL A 284 -9.47 -0.31 -19.98
C VAL A 284 -9.52 0.51 -18.68
N LYS A 285 -10.61 1.29 -18.52
CA LYS A 285 -10.88 2.03 -17.29
C LYS A 285 -11.18 1.04 -16.16
N VAL A 286 -10.73 1.35 -14.95
CA VAL A 286 -11.04 0.53 -13.77
C VAL A 286 -12.53 0.69 -13.44
N PRO A 287 -13.37 -0.36 -13.57
CA PRO A 287 -14.80 -0.24 -13.28
C PRO A 287 -15.02 -0.03 -11.77
N GLN A 288 -16.06 0.74 -11.42
CA GLN A 288 -16.45 0.93 -10.01
C GLN A 288 -16.88 -0.41 -9.40
N SER A 289 -17.73 -1.16 -10.08
CA SER A 289 -18.12 -2.54 -9.77
C SER A 289 -17.19 -3.54 -10.47
N CYS A 290 -16.09 -3.91 -9.83
CA CYS A 290 -15.26 -5.04 -10.29
C CYS A 290 -14.67 -5.82 -9.12
N SER A 291 -14.27 -7.07 -9.40
CA SER A 291 -13.64 -7.94 -8.41
C SER A 291 -12.33 -7.32 -7.90
N ARG A 292 -11.98 -7.63 -6.65
CA ARG A 292 -10.73 -7.16 -6.04
C ARG A 292 -9.48 -7.60 -6.83
N GLY A 293 -9.53 -8.82 -7.40
CA GLY A 293 -8.47 -9.36 -8.25
C GLY A 293 -8.28 -8.57 -9.54
N TRP A 294 -9.37 -8.32 -10.29
CA TRP A 294 -9.32 -7.54 -11.53
C TRP A 294 -8.82 -6.12 -11.30
N ARG A 295 -9.31 -5.47 -10.24
CA ARG A 295 -8.85 -4.14 -9.84
C ARG A 295 -7.34 -4.12 -9.56
N LYS A 296 -6.79 -5.18 -8.97
CA LYS A 296 -5.36 -5.26 -8.64
C LYS A 296 -4.49 -5.48 -9.88
N LEU A 297 -4.94 -6.32 -10.84
CA LEU A 297 -4.31 -6.47 -12.15
C LEU A 297 -4.24 -5.12 -12.89
N LEU A 298 -5.35 -4.40 -12.99
CA LEU A 298 -5.38 -3.09 -13.65
C LEU A 298 -4.55 -2.01 -12.94
N LYS A 299 -4.36 -2.10 -11.62
CA LYS A 299 -3.48 -1.17 -10.88
C LYS A 299 -2.00 -1.40 -11.16
N LEU A 300 -1.59 -2.66 -11.35
CA LEU A 300 -0.18 -3.03 -11.61
C LEU A 300 0.18 -3.01 -13.10
N ARG A 301 -0.76 -2.66 -13.99
CA ARG A 301 -0.52 -2.68 -15.45
C ARG A 301 0.69 -1.85 -15.88
N LEU A 302 0.87 -0.63 -15.38
CA LEU A 302 1.96 0.24 -15.85
C LEU A 302 3.33 -0.36 -15.53
N GLU A 303 3.46 -0.94 -14.34
CA GLU A 303 4.67 -1.63 -13.94
C GLU A 303 4.88 -2.94 -14.71
N ALA A 304 3.82 -3.68 -14.99
CA ALA A 304 3.91 -4.86 -15.85
C ALA A 304 4.38 -4.49 -17.26
N ARG A 305 3.91 -3.35 -17.80
CA ARG A 305 4.25 -2.88 -19.15
C ARG A 305 5.75 -2.64 -19.33
N ASP A 306 6.42 -2.12 -18.32
CA ASP A 306 7.87 -1.88 -18.37
C ASP A 306 8.68 -3.18 -18.39
N LEU A 307 8.10 -4.27 -17.89
CA LEU A 307 8.68 -5.61 -17.81
C LEU A 307 8.32 -6.51 -19.01
N LEU A 308 7.40 -6.07 -19.88
CA LEU A 308 6.94 -6.83 -21.04
C LEU A 308 7.54 -6.28 -22.33
N SER A 309 8.05 -7.16 -23.18
CA SER A 309 8.44 -6.87 -24.56
C SER A 309 7.79 -7.90 -25.48
N HIS A 310 7.40 -7.48 -26.68
CA HIS A 310 6.82 -8.37 -27.68
C HIS A 310 7.80 -8.60 -28.80
N GLU A 311 8.02 -9.86 -29.16
CA GLU A 311 8.65 -10.23 -30.42
C GLU A 311 7.59 -10.18 -31.53
N VAL A 312 7.92 -9.53 -32.64
CA VAL A 312 6.95 -9.30 -33.72
C VAL A 312 6.85 -10.54 -34.59
N GLY A 313 5.72 -11.23 -34.51
CA GLY A 313 5.28 -12.25 -35.47
C GLY A 313 4.34 -11.66 -36.54
N ASP A 314 3.15 -12.24 -36.68
CA ASP A 314 2.08 -11.74 -37.58
C ASP A 314 1.42 -10.42 -37.11
N GLY A 315 1.72 -9.99 -35.88
CA GLY A 315 1.21 -8.77 -35.28
C GLY A 315 -0.29 -8.78 -34.92
N SER A 316 -1.00 -9.91 -35.06
CA SER A 316 -2.47 -9.98 -34.91
C SER A 316 -2.92 -9.80 -33.45
N THR A 317 -2.06 -10.18 -32.51
CA THR A 317 -2.30 -10.12 -31.08
C THR A 317 -1.74 -8.86 -30.44
N ILE A 318 -0.76 -8.22 -31.08
CA ILE A 318 0.01 -7.08 -30.58
C ILE A 318 -0.74 -5.78 -30.84
N SER A 319 -0.97 -4.97 -29.82
CA SER A 319 -1.48 -3.61 -29.95
C SER A 319 -0.40 -2.69 -30.52
N LEU A 320 -0.72 -2.05 -31.65
CA LEU A 320 0.17 -1.12 -32.34
C LEU A 320 0.68 -0.02 -31.40
N TRP A 321 -0.25 0.64 -30.71
CA TRP A 321 0.04 1.82 -29.91
C TRP A 321 0.52 1.49 -28.50
N HIS A 322 0.03 0.37 -27.94
CA HIS A 322 0.14 0.15 -26.50
C HIS A 322 1.17 -0.90 -26.09
N ASP A 323 1.51 -1.85 -26.96
CA ASP A 323 2.50 -2.87 -26.64
C ASP A 323 3.92 -2.39 -26.97
N ARG A 324 4.88 -2.88 -26.19
CA ARG A 324 6.30 -2.57 -26.38
C ARG A 324 6.92 -3.54 -27.37
N TRP A 325 6.65 -3.31 -28.65
CA TRP A 325 7.19 -4.09 -29.77
C TRP A 325 8.25 -3.31 -30.57
N HIS A 326 8.24 -1.97 -30.49
CA HIS A 326 9.18 -1.10 -31.22
C HIS A 326 10.46 -0.83 -30.41
N PRO A 327 11.65 -0.70 -31.04
CA PRO A 327 12.92 -0.46 -30.34
C PRO A 327 12.91 0.81 -29.46
N ASN A 328 12.21 1.85 -29.91
CA ASN A 328 12.05 3.11 -29.17
C ASN A 328 10.99 3.04 -28.05
N GLY A 329 10.50 1.85 -27.72
CA GLY A 329 9.50 1.64 -26.67
C GLY A 329 8.06 1.72 -27.17
N VAL A 330 7.16 2.12 -26.28
CA VAL A 330 5.72 2.19 -26.56
C VAL A 330 5.39 3.45 -27.35
N LEU A 331 4.87 3.29 -28.57
CA LEU A 331 4.53 4.41 -29.46
C LEU A 331 3.56 5.41 -28.83
N TYR A 332 2.52 4.96 -28.13
CA TYR A 332 1.58 5.87 -27.46
C TYR A 332 2.23 6.75 -26.38
N GLN A 333 3.25 6.26 -25.68
CA GLN A 333 3.96 7.06 -24.68
C GLN A 333 4.86 8.11 -25.35
N THR A 334 5.47 7.76 -26.47
CA THR A 334 6.37 8.63 -27.23
C THR A 334 5.62 9.74 -27.97
N TYR A 335 4.46 9.41 -28.54
CA TYR A 335 3.74 10.26 -29.51
C TYR A 335 2.42 10.82 -28.97
N GLY A 336 1.85 10.20 -27.93
CA GLY A 336 0.62 10.65 -27.27
C GLY A 336 -0.63 10.52 -28.14
N HIS A 337 -1.77 10.95 -27.57
CA HIS A 337 -3.09 10.84 -28.20
C HIS A 337 -3.24 11.64 -29.52
N ARG A 338 -2.39 12.63 -29.76
CA ARG A 338 -2.47 13.53 -30.94
C ARG A 338 -2.16 12.82 -32.26
N ILE A 339 -1.17 11.93 -32.26
CA ILE A 339 -0.77 11.19 -33.47
C ILE A 339 -1.79 10.09 -33.80
N VAL A 340 -2.35 9.44 -32.76
CA VAL A 340 -3.45 8.46 -32.92
C VAL A 340 -4.70 9.07 -33.58
N SER A 341 -4.98 10.36 -33.35
CA SER A 341 -6.12 11.04 -33.98
C SER A 341 -5.84 11.55 -35.40
N GLU A 342 -4.57 11.77 -35.76
CA GLU A 342 -4.17 12.32 -37.06
C GLU A 342 -3.94 11.22 -38.12
N ASP A 343 -3.43 10.06 -37.71
CA ASP A 343 -3.03 8.98 -38.64
C ASP A 343 -4.20 8.12 -39.16
N MET A 344 -5.46 8.43 -38.83
CA MET A 344 -6.65 7.61 -39.15
C MET A 344 -6.62 6.15 -38.67
N VAL A 345 -5.61 5.75 -37.87
CA VAL A 345 -5.48 4.41 -37.30
C VAL A 345 -6.06 4.41 -35.90
N GLU A 346 -7.07 3.57 -35.67
CA GLU A 346 -7.76 3.50 -34.38
C GLU A 346 -6.80 3.18 -33.21
N ILE A 347 -7.11 3.74 -32.03
CA ILE A 347 -6.32 3.54 -30.81
C ILE A 347 -6.23 2.06 -30.38
N GLN A 348 -7.18 1.23 -30.83
CA GLN A 348 -7.24 -0.21 -30.55
C GLN A 348 -6.61 -1.06 -31.66
N SER A 349 -6.06 -0.45 -32.72
CA SER A 349 -5.49 -1.16 -33.86
C SER A 349 -4.37 -2.14 -33.46
N LYS A 350 -4.38 -3.29 -34.12
CA LYS A 350 -3.36 -4.33 -34.02
C LYS A 350 -2.21 -4.07 -35.00
N LEU A 351 -1.03 -4.59 -34.69
CA LEU A 351 0.15 -4.44 -35.53
C LEU A 351 -0.01 -5.13 -36.91
N SER A 352 -0.81 -6.19 -36.99
CA SER A 352 -1.14 -6.90 -38.24
C SER A 352 -1.79 -6.03 -39.31
N LEU A 353 -2.46 -4.93 -38.92
CA LEU A 353 -3.04 -3.98 -39.89
C LEU A 353 -1.96 -3.28 -40.73
N ILE A 354 -0.71 -3.28 -40.26
CA ILE A 354 0.42 -2.57 -40.86
C ILE A 354 1.50 -3.56 -41.35
N SER A 355 1.47 -4.84 -40.95
CA SER A 355 2.49 -5.82 -41.34
C SER A 355 2.54 -6.09 -42.85
N ASP A 356 1.41 -5.93 -43.56
CA ASP A 356 1.33 -6.15 -45.02
C ASP A 356 1.32 -4.87 -45.87
N LYS A 357 1.29 -3.69 -45.25
CA LYS A 357 1.27 -2.41 -45.96
C LYS A 357 2.08 -1.36 -45.21
N VAL A 358 3.08 -0.83 -45.93
CA VAL A 358 3.76 0.47 -45.71
C VAL A 358 5.11 0.41 -44.99
N VAL A 359 6.16 0.64 -45.79
CA VAL A 359 7.45 1.21 -45.38
C VAL A 359 7.17 2.45 -44.52
N TRP A 360 7.75 2.52 -43.32
CA TRP A 360 7.63 3.66 -42.42
C TRP A 360 8.09 4.95 -43.10
N SER A 361 7.15 5.66 -43.71
CA SER A 361 7.25 7.08 -43.95
C SER A 361 6.28 7.76 -43.01
N LEU A 362 6.59 7.74 -41.70
CA LEU A 362 6.03 8.66 -40.71
C LEU A 362 6.54 10.07 -41.08
N TYR A 363 6.05 10.61 -42.19
CA TYR A 363 6.01 12.04 -42.41
C TYR A 363 4.96 12.56 -41.44
N CYS A 364 5.37 12.77 -40.19
CA CYS A 364 4.64 13.65 -39.29
C CYS A 364 4.53 14.97 -40.04
N SER A 365 3.36 15.23 -40.64
CA SER A 365 3.07 16.49 -41.31
C SER A 365 2.96 17.60 -40.26
N ARG A 366 4.08 17.90 -39.60
CA ARG A 366 4.28 19.06 -38.75
C ARG A 366 4.37 20.28 -39.67
N LYS A 367 3.24 20.68 -40.25
CA LYS A 367 3.16 21.98 -40.91
C LYS A 367 3.44 23.06 -39.86
N PHE A 368 4.47 23.84 -40.14
CA PHE A 368 5.01 24.92 -39.33
C PHE A 368 3.95 25.98 -39.04
N GLN A 369 3.62 26.28 -37.77
CA GLN A 369 2.60 27.29 -37.44
C GLN A 369 3.10 28.55 -36.72
N LEU A 370 4.35 28.60 -36.21
CA LEU A 370 4.87 29.82 -35.54
C LEU A 370 5.52 30.85 -36.48
N CYS A 371 6.27 30.40 -37.50
CA CYS A 371 7.05 31.21 -38.44
C CYS A 371 6.39 31.25 -39.84
N SER A 372 5.07 31.06 -39.96
CA SER A 372 4.36 31.13 -41.24
C SER A 372 4.26 32.57 -41.77
N ASN A 373 5.39 33.15 -42.15
CA ASN A 373 5.44 34.12 -43.23
C ASN A 373 5.76 33.32 -44.50
N MET A 374 4.83 33.36 -45.44
CA MET A 374 4.92 32.76 -46.77
C MET A 374 6.12 33.33 -47.54
N ALA A 375 7.32 32.76 -47.42
CA ALA A 375 8.45 33.09 -48.31
C ALA A 375 9.65 32.12 -48.25
N ALA A 376 9.71 31.15 -47.33
CA ALA A 376 10.84 30.24 -47.23
C ALA A 376 10.50 28.85 -47.84
N PRO A 377 11.45 28.20 -48.55
CA PRO A 377 11.23 26.87 -49.14
C PRO A 377 10.79 25.87 -48.07
N GLN A 378 9.81 25.03 -48.43
CA GLN A 378 9.07 24.11 -47.57
C GLN A 378 9.86 22.89 -47.06
N GLU A 379 11.17 23.00 -46.93
CA GLU A 379 12.01 21.91 -46.44
C GLU A 379 12.60 22.22 -45.06
N GLN A 380 12.19 21.38 -44.10
CA GLN A 380 13.06 20.82 -43.07
C GLN A 380 13.34 21.65 -41.80
N TYR A 381 12.34 21.82 -40.92
CA TYR A 381 12.60 21.94 -39.47
C TYR A 381 11.51 21.21 -38.66
N MET A 382 11.87 20.07 -38.06
CA MET A 382 11.02 19.42 -37.06
C MET A 382 10.88 20.33 -35.83
N GLU A 383 9.64 20.52 -35.33
CA GLU A 383 9.42 21.24 -34.06
C GLU A 383 10.05 20.46 -32.90
N ASP A 384 11.24 20.85 -32.49
CA ASP A 384 11.87 20.43 -31.24
C ASP A 384 11.83 21.57 -30.20
N ARG A 385 12.28 21.28 -28.98
CA ARG A 385 12.36 22.28 -27.89
C ARG A 385 13.15 23.53 -28.32
N ASN A 386 14.25 23.34 -29.03
CA ASN A 386 15.17 24.42 -29.39
C ASN A 386 14.58 25.31 -30.50
N HIS A 387 13.85 24.71 -31.43
CA HIS A 387 13.10 25.37 -32.47
C HIS A 387 11.95 26.20 -31.89
N LEU A 388 11.17 25.63 -30.98
CA LEU A 388 10.11 26.33 -30.26
C LEU A 388 10.67 27.51 -29.45
N PHE A 389 11.73 27.27 -28.69
CA PHE A 389 12.34 28.26 -27.81
C PHE A 389 13.65 28.79 -28.41
N PHE A 390 13.53 29.93 -29.10
CA PHE A 390 14.60 30.84 -29.51
C PHE A 390 15.32 30.55 -30.83
N LYS A 391 15.19 29.35 -31.43
CA LYS A 391 15.70 29.14 -32.81
C LYS A 391 14.72 29.56 -33.92
N CYS A 392 13.39 29.40 -33.80
CA CYS A 392 12.44 29.93 -34.81
C CYS A 392 12.54 31.46 -34.87
N SER A 393 12.54 32.05 -36.06
CA SER A 393 12.69 33.50 -36.25
C SER A 393 11.69 34.31 -35.44
N PHE A 394 10.45 33.81 -35.30
CA PHE A 394 9.40 34.43 -34.48
C PHE A 394 9.77 34.44 -32.99
N SER A 395 10.11 33.28 -32.41
CA SER A 395 10.47 33.19 -31.00
C SER A 395 11.81 33.87 -30.69
N ARG A 396 12.75 33.86 -31.65
CA ARG A 396 14.04 34.55 -31.57
C ARG A 396 13.88 36.06 -31.49
N ARG A 397 13.01 36.66 -32.30
CA ARG A 397 12.76 38.11 -32.28
C ARG A 397 12.18 38.56 -30.94
N ILE A 398 11.17 37.83 -30.44
CA ILE A 398 10.59 38.08 -29.12
C ILE A 398 11.65 37.94 -28.02
N TRP A 399 12.46 36.87 -28.07
CA TRP A 399 13.53 36.64 -27.11
C TRP A 399 14.59 37.74 -27.08
N LYS A 400 15.12 38.11 -28.24
CA LYS A 400 16.12 39.18 -28.34
C LYS A 400 15.58 40.52 -27.87
N TYR A 401 14.32 40.83 -28.18
CA TYR A 401 13.66 42.03 -27.69
C TYR A 401 13.54 42.03 -26.16
N ILE A 402 13.02 40.94 -25.57
CA ILE A 402 12.83 40.83 -24.12
C ILE A 402 14.17 40.88 -23.37
N MET A 403 15.19 40.15 -23.84
CA MET A 403 16.51 40.19 -23.21
C MET A 403 17.24 41.53 -23.40
N GLY A 404 16.95 42.25 -24.50
CA GLY A 404 17.37 43.63 -24.68
C GLY A 404 16.80 44.57 -23.61
N LEU A 405 15.52 44.40 -23.23
CA LEU A 405 14.92 45.17 -22.13
C LEU A 405 15.59 44.88 -20.77
N CYS A 406 16.17 43.71 -20.60
CA CYS A 406 16.96 43.31 -19.43
C CYS A 406 18.42 43.79 -19.45
N LEU A 407 18.85 44.52 -20.49
CA LEU A 407 20.25 44.85 -20.76
C LEU A 407 21.13 43.59 -20.84
N ALA A 408 20.58 42.50 -21.38
CA ALA A 408 21.20 41.18 -21.45
C ALA A 408 21.20 40.64 -22.90
N SER A 409 21.47 41.51 -23.87
CA SER A 409 21.48 41.18 -25.30
C SER A 409 22.49 40.10 -25.71
N SER A 410 23.46 39.78 -24.83
CA SER A 410 24.40 38.67 -25.02
C SER A 410 23.83 37.29 -24.66
N ALA A 411 22.57 37.21 -24.23
CA ALA A 411 21.92 35.94 -23.93
C ALA A 411 21.80 35.06 -25.19
N PRO A 412 22.27 33.81 -25.16
CA PRO A 412 22.17 32.90 -26.30
C PRO A 412 20.72 32.64 -26.74
N ASP A 413 20.53 32.32 -28.01
CA ASP A 413 19.26 31.89 -28.61
C ASP A 413 19.21 30.36 -28.86
N ASN A 414 20.15 29.62 -28.24
CA ASN A 414 20.17 28.18 -28.15
C ASN A 414 19.94 27.76 -26.70
N TRP A 415 19.01 26.83 -26.47
CA TRP A 415 18.60 26.41 -25.13
C TRP A 415 19.75 25.88 -24.25
N ASP A 416 20.62 25.03 -24.79
CA ASP A 416 21.66 24.37 -24.01
C ASP A 416 22.74 25.40 -23.60
N LEU A 417 23.14 26.27 -24.53
CA LEU A 417 24.03 27.40 -24.25
C LEU A 417 23.38 28.43 -23.30
N LEU A 418 22.06 28.61 -23.39
CA LEU A 418 21.33 29.53 -22.53
C LEU A 418 21.26 29.02 -21.09
N LEU A 419 21.13 27.71 -20.87
CA LEU A 419 21.20 27.11 -19.54
C LEU A 419 22.57 27.34 -18.90
N GLU A 420 23.65 27.09 -19.63
CA GLU A 420 25.01 27.35 -19.16
C GLU A 420 25.24 28.84 -18.86
N TRP A 421 24.79 29.71 -19.76
CA TRP A 421 24.85 31.16 -19.58
C TRP A 421 24.05 31.60 -18.33
N GLY A 422 22.87 31.02 -18.11
CA GLY A 422 22.02 31.29 -16.96
C GLY A 422 22.67 30.88 -15.64
N ILE A 423 23.25 29.68 -15.60
CA ILE A 423 24.00 29.18 -14.44
C ILE A 423 25.16 30.12 -14.11
N LYS A 424 25.86 30.67 -15.12
CA LYS A 424 27.00 31.57 -14.92
C LYS A 424 26.60 32.99 -14.54
N ASN A 425 25.63 33.59 -15.24
CA ASN A 425 25.36 35.03 -15.19
C ASN A 425 24.14 35.42 -14.34
N LEU A 426 23.26 34.46 -13.99
CA LEU A 426 22.06 34.71 -13.20
C LEU A 426 22.17 34.15 -11.77
N LYS A 427 23.37 34.07 -11.21
CA LYS A 427 23.56 33.70 -9.79
C LYS A 427 23.17 34.86 -8.88
N GLY A 428 22.50 34.55 -7.77
CA GLY A 428 22.10 35.53 -6.76
C GLY A 428 20.68 36.11 -6.93
N ARG A 429 20.44 37.22 -6.21
CA ARG A 429 19.11 37.85 -6.02
C ARG A 429 19.11 39.37 -6.31
N SER A 430 20.11 39.88 -7.04
CA SER A 430 20.10 41.29 -7.44
C SER A 430 18.88 41.59 -8.30
N PHE A 431 18.41 42.84 -8.29
CA PHE A 431 17.22 43.24 -9.03
C PHE A 431 17.30 42.85 -10.51
N ARG A 432 18.44 43.13 -11.18
CA ARG A 432 18.67 42.74 -12.57
C ARG A 432 18.62 41.22 -12.78
N VAL A 433 19.22 40.43 -11.88
CA VAL A 433 19.22 38.96 -11.99
C VAL A 433 17.80 38.39 -11.82
N THR A 434 17.05 38.90 -10.84
CA THR A 434 15.65 38.52 -10.61
C THR A 434 14.77 38.88 -11.80
N LEU A 435 14.93 40.09 -12.33
CA LEU A 435 14.25 40.55 -13.54
C LEU A 435 14.54 39.65 -14.74
N CYS A 436 15.81 39.30 -15.00
CA CYS A 436 16.19 38.41 -16.10
C CYS A 436 15.57 37.01 -15.96
N LYS A 437 15.53 36.45 -14.73
CA LYS A 437 14.91 35.14 -14.49
C LYS A 437 13.40 35.16 -14.77
N ILE A 438 12.72 36.20 -14.31
CA ILE A 438 11.27 36.36 -14.50
C ILE A 438 10.96 36.60 -15.99
N ALA A 439 11.73 37.46 -16.65
CA ALA A 439 11.62 37.71 -18.09
C ALA A 439 11.85 36.45 -18.93
N TRP A 440 12.85 35.64 -18.57
CA TRP A 440 13.09 34.35 -19.23
C TRP A 440 11.91 33.40 -19.05
N TRP A 441 11.49 33.17 -17.82
CA TRP A 441 10.35 32.30 -17.52
C TRP A 441 9.07 32.75 -18.26
N ALA A 442 8.75 34.06 -18.22
CA ALA A 442 7.56 34.61 -18.84
C ALA A 442 7.60 34.46 -20.37
N THR A 443 8.77 34.63 -20.98
CA THR A 443 8.95 34.45 -22.42
C THR A 443 8.71 32.99 -22.84
N VAL A 444 9.28 32.03 -22.12
CA VAL A 444 9.06 30.60 -22.37
C VAL A 444 7.57 30.25 -22.22
N TYR A 445 6.94 30.72 -21.14
CA TYR A 445 5.54 30.47 -20.86
C TYR A 445 4.62 31.00 -21.97
N HIS A 446 4.78 32.27 -22.38
CA HIS A 446 3.92 32.88 -23.39
C HIS A 446 4.18 32.35 -24.81
N LEU A 447 5.42 31.95 -25.14
CA LEU A 447 5.70 31.25 -26.40
C LEU A 447 5.03 29.87 -26.44
N TRP A 448 5.09 29.12 -25.35
CA TRP A 448 4.40 27.84 -25.22
C TRP A 448 2.87 28.01 -25.30
N GLN A 449 2.33 29.02 -24.60
CA GLN A 449 0.90 29.34 -24.63
C GLN A 449 0.46 29.71 -26.06
N GLN A 450 1.24 30.53 -26.78
CA GLN A 450 0.94 30.89 -28.16
C GLN A 450 0.97 29.68 -29.09
N ARG A 451 1.94 28.79 -28.93
CA ARG A 451 2.02 27.54 -29.69
C ARG A 451 0.77 26.67 -29.47
N ASN A 452 0.32 26.55 -28.23
CA ASN A 452 -0.89 25.80 -27.92
C ASN A 452 -2.17 26.47 -28.43
N ALA A 453 -2.28 27.80 -28.34
CA ALA A 453 -3.41 28.54 -28.89
C ALA A 453 -3.53 28.37 -30.41
N ARG A 454 -2.41 28.39 -31.14
CA ARG A 454 -2.40 28.11 -32.59
C ARG A 454 -2.83 26.68 -32.90
N LEU A 455 -2.30 25.70 -32.16
CA LEU A 455 -2.58 24.29 -32.43
C LEU A 455 -4.00 23.84 -32.02
N HIS A 456 -4.60 24.46 -31.01
CA HIS A 456 -5.88 24.01 -30.46
C HIS A 456 -7.06 24.92 -30.79
N ALA A 457 -6.81 26.22 -31.00
CA ALA A 457 -7.84 27.22 -31.23
C ALA A 457 -7.67 27.98 -32.55
N GLY A 458 -6.59 27.74 -33.31
CA GLY A 458 -6.30 28.46 -34.56
C GLY A 458 -5.93 29.94 -34.35
N GLU A 459 -5.75 30.39 -33.10
CA GLU A 459 -5.56 31.80 -32.79
C GLU A 459 -4.10 32.26 -32.94
N MET A 460 -3.87 33.25 -33.81
CA MET A 460 -2.55 33.86 -34.01
C MET A 460 -2.47 35.24 -33.35
N LYS A 461 -1.67 35.37 -32.29
CA LYS A 461 -1.27 36.68 -31.75
C LYS A 461 -0.03 37.19 -32.49
N SER A 462 0.00 38.50 -32.73
CA SER A 462 1.17 39.20 -33.24
C SER A 462 2.32 39.19 -32.22
N GLU A 463 3.55 39.40 -32.69
CA GLU A 463 4.74 39.52 -31.82
C GLU A 463 4.52 40.61 -30.76
N GLU A 464 3.95 41.75 -31.15
CA GLU A 464 3.64 42.86 -30.25
C GLU A 464 2.68 42.47 -29.12
N ASN A 465 1.63 41.70 -29.41
CA ASN A 465 0.66 41.29 -28.40
C ASN A 465 1.27 40.30 -27.39
N ILE A 466 2.18 39.44 -27.85
CA ILE A 466 2.92 38.52 -26.97
C ILE A 466 3.92 39.29 -26.12
N ILE A 467 4.65 40.24 -26.70
CA ILE A 467 5.57 41.12 -25.98
C ILE A 467 4.81 41.94 -24.92
N LYS A 468 3.64 42.50 -25.25
CA LYS A 468 2.77 43.20 -24.28
C LYS A 468 2.35 42.28 -23.13
N ALA A 469 1.98 41.03 -23.42
CA ALA A 469 1.61 40.05 -22.39
C ALA A 469 2.79 39.72 -21.47
N ILE A 470 3.97 39.46 -22.04
CA ILE A 470 5.21 39.21 -21.27
C ILE A 470 5.55 40.42 -20.40
N ARG A 471 5.52 41.64 -20.95
CA ARG A 471 5.83 42.87 -20.20
C ARG A 471 4.88 43.09 -19.02
N ARG A 472 3.58 42.82 -19.21
CA ARG A 472 2.58 42.90 -18.14
C ARG A 472 2.86 41.89 -17.03
N ASP A 473 3.13 40.64 -17.38
CA ASP A 473 3.38 39.57 -16.40
C ASP A 473 4.69 39.79 -15.62
N VAL A 474 5.76 40.21 -16.31
CA VAL A 474 7.02 40.58 -15.66
C VAL A 474 6.85 41.78 -14.74
N ARG A 475 6.12 42.83 -15.17
CA ARG A 475 5.85 44.01 -14.33
C ARG A 475 5.13 43.61 -13.05
N ALA A 476 4.01 42.88 -13.16
CA ALA A 476 3.21 42.46 -12.01
C ALA A 476 4.05 41.66 -11.00
N LYS A 477 5.00 40.83 -11.47
CA LYS A 477 5.89 40.05 -10.60
C LYS A 477 7.04 40.86 -10.01
N MET A 478 7.42 41.97 -10.64
CA MET A 478 8.50 42.85 -10.20
C MET A 478 8.01 43.99 -9.29
N GLU A 479 6.71 44.29 -9.24
CA GLU A 479 6.13 45.31 -8.35
C GLU A 479 6.46 45.07 -6.86
N ALA A 480 6.61 43.82 -6.45
CA ALA A 480 6.99 43.46 -5.08
C ALA A 480 8.51 43.51 -4.80
N VAL A 481 9.34 43.79 -5.81
CA VAL A 481 10.81 43.71 -5.72
C VAL A 481 11.40 45.12 -5.61
N LYS A 482 12.06 45.41 -4.48
CA LYS A 482 12.72 46.71 -4.26
C LYS A 482 13.92 46.90 -5.19
N ALA A 483 13.93 47.99 -5.95
CA ALA A 483 15.03 48.38 -6.83
C ALA A 483 16.01 49.33 -6.11
N PRO A 484 17.33 49.09 -6.13
CA PRO A 484 18.32 50.03 -5.61
C PRO A 484 18.36 51.34 -6.41
N ALA A 485 18.64 52.47 -5.75
CA ALA A 485 18.81 53.77 -6.39
C ALA A 485 20.14 53.83 -7.17
N SER A 486 20.11 53.46 -8.44
CA SER A 486 21.24 53.62 -9.36
C SER A 486 20.74 53.85 -10.78
N ILE A 487 21.55 54.50 -11.61
CA ILE A 487 21.25 54.77 -13.03
C ILE A 487 20.87 53.47 -13.77
N LEU A 488 21.60 52.38 -13.54
CA LEU A 488 21.32 51.07 -14.14
C LEU A 488 19.91 50.56 -13.81
N HIS A 489 19.51 50.65 -12.54
CA HIS A 489 18.20 50.20 -12.07
C HIS A 489 17.08 51.12 -12.54
N GLN A 490 17.32 52.44 -12.64
CA GLN A 490 16.38 53.38 -13.23
C GLN A 490 16.11 53.06 -14.70
N THR A 491 17.16 52.77 -15.49
CA THR A 491 17.01 52.35 -16.89
C THR A 491 16.21 51.05 -16.99
N LEU A 492 16.47 50.06 -16.13
CA LEU A 492 15.71 48.80 -16.11
C LEU A 492 14.23 49.03 -15.72
N CYS A 493 13.95 49.84 -14.71
CA CYS A 493 12.58 50.17 -14.33
C CYS A 493 11.84 50.89 -15.47
N ASN A 494 12.50 51.82 -16.17
CA ASN A 494 11.94 52.52 -17.33
C ASN A 494 11.65 51.56 -18.49
N ASN A 495 12.55 50.63 -18.81
CA ASN A 495 12.34 49.64 -19.89
C ASN A 495 11.08 48.78 -19.66
N TRP A 496 10.73 48.50 -18.41
CA TRP A 496 9.60 47.64 -18.03
C TRP A 496 8.36 48.42 -17.53
N ASN A 497 8.45 49.75 -17.48
CA ASN A 497 7.55 50.67 -16.77
C ASN A 497 7.17 50.17 -15.36
N ILE A 498 8.18 49.83 -14.56
CA ILE A 498 8.03 49.50 -13.14
C ILE A 498 8.18 50.80 -12.34
N LEU A 499 7.27 51.06 -11.40
CA LEU A 499 7.38 52.22 -10.53
C LEU A 499 8.60 52.07 -9.62
N LEU A 500 9.48 53.07 -9.61
CA LEU A 500 10.57 53.15 -8.66
C LEU A 500 9.98 53.51 -7.28
N CYS A 501 9.96 52.57 -6.34
CA CYS A 501 9.85 52.94 -4.93
C CYS A 501 11.20 53.52 -4.51
N THR A 502 11.35 54.84 -4.66
CA THR A 502 12.45 55.59 -4.06
C THR A 502 12.22 55.66 -2.54
N PHE A 503 13.23 55.35 -1.75
CA PHE A 503 13.41 56.02 -0.47
C PHE A 503 14.18 57.30 -0.72
#